data_AF-A0ABD7F6G8-F1
#
_entry.id   AF-A0ABD7F6G8-F1
#
_cell.length_a   1.000
_cell.length_b   1.000
_cell.length_c   1.000
_cell.angle_alpha   90.00
_cell.angle_beta   90.00
_cell.angle_gamma   90.00
#
_symmetry.space_group_name_H-M   'P 1'
#
loop_
_entity.id
_entity.type
_entity.pdbx_description
1 polymer ?
#
loop_
_entity_poly.entity_id
_entity_poly.type
_entity_poly.pdbx_seq_one_letter_code
_entity_poly.pdbx_strand_id
1 'polypeptide(L)'
;MQIYLARNNQQAGPYTLEQLNQMLASQQVLLTDLAWHEGMTEWRALGELTQGKLVYQPVNSTTNSTFDAPAHSQNDVIRDIKVNQTAKATAAPVSKRISAKLIDLALLILPQIIVTMLFLPHDLLQQTTSFDVEQQIKIAEAMRDNMPTWVPVALLIYTLGLLFLQNYFIARSGQSIGKKLFHLQIVDATTNQLPGQFRGFFVRSFLFIIISQLISLLPLLVIVFIADIVLFFSKGNNSLHDRLAKTKVINIKK
;
A
#
# COMPACT_ATOMS: atom_id res chain seq x y z
N MET A 1 -20.28 14.41 -33.99
CA MET A 1 -19.44 15.10 -32.99
C MET A 1 -18.43 14.09 -32.45
N GLN A 2 -17.15 14.47 -32.34
CA GLN A 2 -16.09 13.65 -31.75
C GLN A 2 -15.83 14.10 -30.31
N ILE A 3 -15.88 13.17 -29.36
CA ILE A 3 -15.76 13.46 -27.92
C ILE A 3 -14.47 12.82 -27.40
N TYR A 4 -13.68 13.62 -26.71
CA TYR A 4 -12.48 13.15 -26.00
C TYR A 4 -12.77 13.09 -24.51
N LEU A 5 -12.23 12.06 -23.85
CA LEU A 5 -12.36 11.83 -22.42
C LEU A 5 -10.98 11.93 -21.77
N ALA A 6 -10.93 12.46 -20.55
CA ALA A 6 -9.71 12.52 -19.76
C ALA A 6 -9.96 12.09 -18.31
N ARG A 7 -9.09 11.19 -17.83
CA ARG A 7 -9.06 10.71 -16.44
C ARG A 7 -7.61 10.54 -16.01
N ASN A 8 -7.24 11.06 -14.83
CA ASN A 8 -5.86 10.98 -14.30
C ASN A 8 -4.77 11.45 -15.28
N ASN A 9 -4.97 12.57 -15.98
CA ASN A 9 -4.06 13.12 -17.00
C ASN A 9 -3.82 12.21 -18.22
N GLN A 10 -4.62 11.17 -18.43
CA GLN A 10 -4.62 10.38 -19.66
C GLN A 10 -5.85 10.73 -20.50
N GLN A 11 -5.62 11.08 -21.77
CA GLN A 11 -6.66 11.37 -22.75
C GLN A 11 -6.97 10.12 -23.57
N ALA A 12 -8.25 9.87 -23.83
CA ALA A 12 -8.75 8.79 -24.66
C ALA A 12 -9.79 9.32 -25.64
N GLY A 13 -9.87 8.69 -26.81
CA GLY A 13 -10.77 9.07 -27.90
C GLY A 13 -10.04 9.28 -29.23
N PRO A 14 -10.74 9.77 -30.25
CA PRO A 14 -12.11 10.28 -30.18
C PRO A 14 -13.18 9.18 -30.08
N TYR A 15 -14.25 9.45 -29.33
CA TYR A 15 -15.44 8.62 -29.21
C TYR A 15 -16.66 9.31 -29.85
N THR A 16 -17.58 8.50 -30.37
CA THR A 16 -18.90 8.97 -30.83
C THR A 16 -19.84 9.24 -29.66
N LEU A 17 -20.93 9.97 -29.89
CA LEU A 17 -21.95 10.24 -28.88
C LEU A 17 -22.60 8.94 -28.37
N GLU A 18 -22.87 8.02 -29.28
CA GLU A 18 -23.46 6.71 -28.99
C GLU A 18 -22.52 5.87 -28.12
N GLN A 19 -21.23 5.83 -28.46
CA GLN A 19 -20.21 5.14 -27.66
C GLN A 19 -20.09 5.76 -26.27
N LEU A 20 -20.10 7.10 -26.15
CA LEU A 20 -20.09 7.76 -24.86
C LEU A 20 -21.30 7.37 -24.00
N ASN A 21 -22.49 7.36 -24.59
CA ASN A 21 -23.72 6.99 -23.89
C ASN A 21 -23.72 5.51 -23.48
N GLN A 22 -23.15 4.61 -24.29
CA GLN A 22 -22.91 3.22 -23.90
C GLN A 22 -21.90 3.09 -22.74
N MET A 23 -20.82 3.88 -22.77
CA MET A 23 -19.82 3.90 -21.71
C MET A 23 -20.35 4.49 -20.39
N LEU A 24 -21.24 5.48 -20.47
CA LEU A 24 -21.96 6.03 -19.31
C LEU A 24 -22.97 5.02 -18.76
N ALA A 25 -23.75 4.35 -19.62
CA ALA A 25 -24.72 3.35 -19.22
C ALA A 25 -24.06 2.11 -18.57
N SER A 26 -22.90 1.70 -19.09
CA SER A 26 -22.11 0.60 -18.53
C SER A 26 -21.22 1.01 -17.34
N GLN A 27 -21.26 2.28 -16.92
CA GLN A 27 -20.43 2.85 -15.84
C GLN A 27 -18.92 2.71 -16.05
N GLN A 28 -18.46 2.47 -17.28
CA GLN A 28 -17.04 2.51 -17.63
C GLN A 28 -16.48 3.94 -17.50
N VAL A 29 -17.33 4.91 -17.82
CA VAL A 29 -17.08 6.34 -17.72
C VAL A 29 -17.94 6.91 -16.59
N LEU A 30 -17.33 7.77 -15.76
CA LEU A 30 -17.95 8.36 -14.57
C LEU A 30 -18.35 9.80 -14.86
N LEU A 31 -19.36 10.30 -14.15
CA LEU A 31 -19.78 11.71 -14.24
C LEU A 31 -18.68 12.69 -13.80
N THR A 32 -17.67 12.22 -13.07
CA THR A 32 -16.51 13.01 -12.67
C THR A 32 -15.42 13.10 -13.75
N ASP A 33 -15.53 12.32 -14.83
CA ASP A 33 -14.54 12.36 -15.89
C ASP A 33 -14.68 13.64 -16.70
N LEU A 34 -13.54 14.16 -17.16
CA LEU A 34 -13.52 15.31 -18.02
C LEU A 34 -13.83 14.88 -19.44
N ALA A 35 -14.72 15.61 -20.10
CA ALA A 35 -15.01 15.47 -21.50
C ALA A 35 -14.77 16.81 -22.21
N TRP A 36 -14.30 16.70 -23.44
CA TRP A 36 -14.17 17.84 -24.35
C TRP A 36 -14.62 17.40 -25.72
N HIS A 37 -15.32 18.29 -26.41
CA HIS A 37 -15.63 18.12 -27.82
C HIS A 37 -15.55 19.46 -28.54
N GLU A 38 -15.54 19.39 -29.86
CA GLU A 38 -15.53 20.56 -30.73
C GLU A 38 -16.68 21.51 -30.37
N GLY A 39 -16.36 22.79 -30.11
CA GLY A 39 -17.29 23.80 -29.61
C GLY A 39 -17.13 24.15 -28.12
N MET A 40 -16.29 23.45 -27.36
CA MET A 40 -15.97 23.77 -25.97
C MET A 40 -14.66 24.55 -25.84
N THR A 41 -14.66 25.61 -25.03
CA THR A 41 -13.45 26.39 -24.71
C THR A 41 -12.53 25.69 -23.72
N GLU A 42 -13.07 24.80 -22.89
CA GLU A 42 -12.34 24.07 -21.85
C GLU A 42 -12.91 22.68 -21.61
N TRP A 43 -12.14 21.82 -20.96
CA TRP A 43 -12.59 20.49 -20.52
C TRP A 43 -13.60 20.63 -19.40
N ARG A 44 -14.74 19.94 -19.50
CA ARG A 44 -15.80 19.98 -18.50
C ARG A 44 -16.14 18.60 -17.98
N ALA A 45 -16.55 18.48 -16.72
CA ALA A 45 -16.95 17.20 -16.17
C ALA A 45 -18.24 16.70 -16.85
N LEU A 46 -18.32 15.40 -17.15
CA LEU A 46 -19.51 14.80 -17.77
C LEU A 46 -20.78 15.02 -16.95
N GLY A 47 -20.67 15.05 -15.63
CA GLY A 47 -21.78 15.37 -14.72
C GLY A 47 -22.35 16.76 -14.95
N GLU A 48 -21.52 17.75 -15.29
CA GLU A 48 -22.00 19.08 -15.63
C GLU A 48 -22.67 19.11 -17.00
N LEU A 49 -22.09 18.40 -17.97
CA LEU A 49 -22.59 18.34 -19.34
C LEU A 49 -23.91 17.57 -19.46
N THR A 50 -24.11 16.57 -18.61
CA THR A 50 -25.29 15.70 -18.58
C THR A 50 -26.32 16.13 -17.54
N GLN A 51 -26.05 17.20 -16.78
CA GLN A 51 -26.85 17.61 -15.62
C GLN A 51 -27.07 16.47 -14.61
N GLY A 52 -26.05 15.65 -14.39
CA GLY A 52 -26.08 14.51 -13.46
C GLY A 52 -26.76 13.24 -14.00
N LYS A 53 -27.14 13.20 -15.29
CA LYS A 53 -27.74 12.02 -15.92
C LYS A 53 -26.67 11.12 -16.55
N LEU A 54 -26.89 9.81 -16.61
CA LEU A 54 -25.99 8.87 -17.30
C LEU A 54 -26.16 8.88 -18.83
N VAL A 55 -26.65 9.97 -19.40
CA VAL A 55 -26.87 10.14 -20.84
C VAL A 55 -26.48 11.56 -21.22
N TYR A 56 -25.59 11.68 -22.20
CA TYR A 56 -25.21 12.95 -22.80
C TYR A 56 -26.08 13.25 -24.02
N GLN A 57 -26.71 14.41 -23.99
CA GLN A 57 -27.44 15.00 -25.11
C GLN A 57 -26.93 16.44 -25.28
N PRO A 58 -26.12 16.73 -26.31
CA PRO A 58 -25.69 18.09 -26.58
C PRO A 58 -26.92 18.93 -26.94
N VAL A 59 -27.22 19.94 -26.12
CA VAL A 59 -28.30 20.89 -26.40
C VAL A 59 -27.81 21.82 -27.51
N ASN A 60 -28.39 21.68 -28.71
CA ASN A 60 -28.17 22.67 -29.76
C ASN A 60 -28.79 24.00 -29.31
N SER A 61 -27.95 25.00 -29.07
CA SER A 61 -28.36 26.36 -28.69
C SER A 61 -29.07 27.07 -29.86
N THR A 62 -30.32 26.73 -30.10
CA THR A 62 -31.28 27.57 -30.83
C THR A 62 -32.68 27.30 -30.30
N THR A 63 -33.01 27.90 -29.17
CA THR A 63 -34.40 28.30 -28.87
C THR A 63 -34.35 29.41 -27.84
N ASN A 64 -34.65 30.63 -28.29
CA ASN A 64 -35.13 31.70 -27.43
C ASN A 64 -36.31 31.14 -26.64
N SER A 65 -36.08 30.84 -25.37
CA SER A 65 -37.12 30.58 -24.39
C SER A 65 -37.10 31.75 -23.44
N THR A 66 -38.08 32.64 -23.64
CA THR A 66 -38.53 33.63 -22.68
C THR A 66 -38.55 33.00 -21.28
N PHE A 67 -37.74 33.55 -20.39
CA PHE A 67 -37.74 33.26 -18.97
C PHE A 67 -39.07 33.76 -18.37
N ASP A 68 -40.06 32.87 -18.26
CA ASP A 68 -41.04 32.97 -17.19
C ASP A 68 -40.46 32.25 -15.98
N ALA A 69 -40.19 33.02 -14.93
CA ALA A 69 -39.69 32.52 -13.66
C ALA A 69 -40.80 31.76 -12.90
N PRO A 70 -40.55 30.54 -12.40
CA PRO A 70 -41.25 30.03 -11.25
C PRO A 70 -40.44 30.33 -9.99
N ALA A 71 -41.16 30.83 -8.99
CA ALA A 71 -40.67 31.19 -7.68
C ALA A 71 -39.86 30.08 -6.98
N HIS A 72 -38.93 30.52 -6.13
CA HIS A 72 -38.20 29.71 -5.17
C HIS A 72 -39.06 28.60 -4.53
N SER A 73 -38.73 27.36 -4.85
CA SER A 73 -39.01 26.23 -3.99
C SER A 73 -37.67 25.71 -3.48
N GLN A 74 -37.34 26.09 -2.24
CA GLN A 74 -36.25 25.48 -1.48
C GLN A 74 -36.62 24.02 -1.23
N ASN A 75 -36.10 23.11 -2.05
CA ASN A 75 -36.09 21.69 -1.73
C ASN A 75 -35.08 21.45 -0.60
N ASP A 76 -35.56 21.49 0.64
CA ASP A 76 -34.81 21.24 1.87
C ASP A 76 -34.42 19.76 2.09
N VAL A 77 -34.44 18.93 1.05
CA VAL A 77 -34.19 17.48 1.13
C VAL A 77 -32.71 17.11 0.88
N ILE A 78 -31.86 18.07 0.54
CA ILE A 78 -30.41 17.83 0.31
C ILE A 78 -29.60 18.72 1.25
N ARG A 79 -29.68 18.50 2.57
CA ARG A 79 -28.80 19.15 3.55
C ARG A 79 -27.70 18.27 4.12
N ASP A 80 -27.59 17.00 3.71
CA ASP A 80 -26.55 16.10 4.22
C ASP A 80 -25.98 15.14 3.17
N ILE A 81 -25.62 15.66 1.98
CA ILE A 81 -24.55 15.00 1.23
C ILE A 81 -23.25 15.50 1.82
N LYS A 82 -22.78 14.87 2.91
CA LYS A 82 -21.35 14.82 3.19
C LYS A 82 -20.73 14.14 1.98
N VAL A 83 -20.29 14.94 1.02
CA VAL A 83 -19.25 14.53 0.08
C VAL A 83 -18.07 14.19 0.97
N ASN A 84 -17.95 12.92 1.34
CA ASN A 84 -16.67 12.35 1.75
C ASN A 84 -15.80 12.54 0.51
N GLN A 85 -15.18 13.71 0.39
CA GLN A 85 -13.94 13.86 -0.33
C GLN A 85 -13.07 12.77 0.28
N THR A 86 -12.96 11.62 -0.39
CA THR A 86 -11.98 10.59 -0.06
C THR A 86 -10.68 11.34 0.08
N ALA A 87 -10.26 11.56 1.31
CA ALA A 87 -9.11 12.36 1.64
C ALA A 87 -8.00 11.83 0.75
N LYS A 88 -7.51 12.66 -0.18
CA LYS A 88 -6.48 12.27 -1.14
C LYS A 88 -5.37 11.66 -0.32
N ALA A 89 -5.26 10.33 -0.35
CA ALA A 89 -4.50 9.59 0.64
C ALA A 89 -3.06 10.07 0.54
N THR A 90 -2.61 10.83 1.54
CA THR A 90 -1.30 11.47 1.47
C THR A 90 -0.26 10.37 1.52
N ALA A 91 0.58 10.33 0.49
CA ALA A 91 1.66 9.36 0.41
C ALA A 91 2.51 9.49 1.67
N ALA A 92 2.68 8.38 2.40
CA ALA A 92 3.41 8.42 3.65
C ALA A 92 4.87 8.83 3.41
N PRO A 93 5.46 9.72 4.23
CA PRO A 93 6.85 10.12 4.10
C PRO A 93 7.78 8.92 4.28
N VAL A 94 8.89 8.90 3.54
CA VAL A 94 9.86 7.79 3.52
C VAL A 94 10.40 7.48 4.92
N SER A 95 10.68 8.51 5.73
CA SER A 95 11.18 8.34 7.11
C SER A 95 10.24 7.49 7.97
N LYS A 96 8.93 7.76 7.97
CA LYS A 96 7.94 6.97 8.70
C LYS A 96 7.89 5.52 8.23
N ARG A 97 8.07 5.28 6.92
CA ARG A 97 8.09 3.91 6.36
C ARG A 97 9.32 3.13 6.83
N ILE A 98 10.49 3.79 6.82
CA ILE A 98 11.73 3.19 7.30
C ILE A 98 11.63 2.90 8.80
N SER A 99 11.18 3.86 9.61
CA SER A 99 11.00 3.65 11.05
C SER A 99 10.01 2.54 11.37
N ALA A 100 8.90 2.45 10.65
CA ALA A 100 7.95 1.34 10.80
C ALA A 100 8.61 -0.02 10.53
N LYS A 101 9.40 -0.12 9.44
CA LYS A 101 10.13 -1.36 9.13
C LYS A 101 11.22 -1.67 10.15
N LEU A 102 11.94 -0.68 10.66
CA LEU A 102 12.94 -0.88 11.71
C LEU A 102 12.32 -1.44 12.99
N ILE A 103 11.11 -0.99 13.36
CA ILE A 103 10.40 -1.54 14.51
C ILE A 103 9.98 -2.99 14.25
N ASP A 104 9.38 -3.28 13.09
CA ASP A 104 8.99 -4.65 12.74
C ASP A 104 10.22 -5.59 12.70
N LEU A 105 11.36 -5.08 12.21
CA LEU A 105 12.65 -5.78 12.18
C LEU A 105 13.23 -6.00 13.58
N ALA A 106 13.21 -4.97 14.42
CA ALA A 106 13.70 -5.06 15.80
C ALA A 106 12.88 -6.06 16.62
N LEU A 107 11.56 -6.07 16.44
CA LEU A 107 10.67 -7.05 17.07
C LEU A 107 11.02 -8.50 16.68
N LEU A 108 11.52 -8.68 15.45
CA LEU A 108 11.93 -9.97 14.92
C LEU A 108 13.37 -10.36 15.29
N ILE A 109 14.30 -9.41 15.46
CA ILE A 109 15.74 -9.72 15.63
C ILE A 109 16.21 -9.57 17.09
N LEU A 110 15.71 -8.59 17.84
CA LEU A 110 16.23 -8.30 19.18
C LEU A 110 16.12 -9.49 20.14
N PRO A 111 15.00 -10.24 20.21
CA PRO A 111 14.92 -11.40 21.08
C PRO A 111 15.98 -12.46 20.75
N GLN A 112 16.26 -12.68 19.47
CA GLN A 112 17.28 -13.60 19.00
C GLN A 112 18.68 -13.12 19.41
N ILE A 113 18.99 -11.84 19.21
CA ILE A 113 20.29 -11.29 19.65
C ILE A 113 20.45 -11.42 21.16
N ILE A 114 19.42 -11.07 21.94
CA ILE A 114 19.46 -11.10 23.41
C ILE A 114 19.68 -12.53 23.90
N VAL A 115 18.91 -13.50 23.38
CA VAL A 115 19.08 -14.91 23.73
C VAL A 115 20.46 -15.41 23.33
N THR A 116 20.93 -15.07 22.11
CA THR A 116 22.28 -15.43 21.69
C THR A 116 23.33 -14.88 22.65
N MET A 117 23.25 -13.59 23.00
CA MET A 117 24.20 -12.97 23.92
C MET A 117 24.15 -13.55 25.34
N LEU A 118 22.99 -14.01 25.79
CA LEU A 118 22.83 -14.62 27.12
C LEU A 118 23.49 -15.99 27.23
N PHE A 119 23.46 -16.78 26.15
CA PHE A 119 23.97 -18.17 26.14
C PHE A 119 25.30 -18.34 25.39
N LEU A 120 25.81 -17.29 24.74
CA LEU A 120 27.07 -17.34 24.02
C LEU A 120 28.25 -17.17 25.00
N PRO A 121 29.15 -18.15 25.10
CA PRO A 121 30.34 -18.05 25.96
C PRO A 121 31.22 -16.88 25.54
N HIS A 122 31.59 -16.04 26.51
CA HIS A 122 32.34 -14.80 26.28
C HIS A 122 33.77 -15.03 25.78
N ASP A 123 34.35 -16.19 26.07
CA ASP A 123 35.71 -16.56 25.62
C ASP A 123 35.80 -16.71 24.10
N LEU A 124 34.70 -17.15 23.46
CA LEU A 124 34.62 -17.33 22.01
C LEU A 124 34.48 -15.99 21.27
N LEU A 125 33.82 -14.99 21.88
CA LEU A 125 33.65 -13.65 21.28
C LEU A 125 34.98 -12.91 21.05
N GLN A 126 35.99 -13.18 21.87
CA GLN A 126 37.30 -12.53 21.76
C GLN A 126 38.21 -13.20 20.72
N GLN A 127 37.95 -14.47 20.37
CA GLN A 127 38.74 -15.22 19.40
C GLN A 127 38.20 -15.09 17.97
N THR A 128 36.97 -14.62 17.79
CA THR A 128 36.30 -14.46 16.49
C THR A 128 36.71 -13.16 15.78
N THR A 129 37.92 -13.11 15.23
CA THR A 129 38.35 -12.04 14.31
C THR A 129 38.21 -12.43 12.84
N SER A 130 37.99 -13.72 12.53
CA SER A 130 37.81 -14.25 11.18
C SER A 130 36.47 -14.94 10.97
N PHE A 131 35.90 -14.80 9.77
CA PHE A 131 34.67 -15.49 9.34
C PHE A 131 34.98 -16.89 8.77
N ASP A 132 35.83 -17.67 9.45
CA ASP A 132 36.17 -19.01 9.00
C ASP A 132 35.08 -20.04 9.35
N VAL A 133 34.94 -21.10 8.53
CA VAL A 133 33.92 -22.13 8.69
C VAL A 133 34.13 -22.94 9.98
N GLU A 134 35.39 -23.23 10.33
CA GLU A 134 35.73 -24.00 11.54
C GLU A 134 35.33 -23.24 12.82
N GLN A 135 35.57 -21.93 12.85
CA GLN A 135 35.14 -21.08 13.95
C GLN A 135 33.62 -21.01 14.08
N GLN A 136 32.90 -20.92 12.96
CA GLN A 136 31.42 -20.94 12.98
C GLN A 136 30.86 -22.23 13.56
N ILE A 137 31.47 -23.38 13.27
CA ILE A 137 31.06 -24.68 13.85
C ILE A 137 31.31 -24.70 15.36
N LYS A 138 32.48 -24.25 15.82
CA LYS A 138 32.81 -24.18 17.26
C LYS A 138 31.84 -23.29 18.03
N ILE A 139 31.48 -22.14 17.48
CA ILE A 139 30.49 -21.23 18.06
C ILE A 139 29.12 -21.91 18.14
N ALA A 140 28.70 -22.59 17.08
CA ALA A 140 27.41 -23.28 17.04
C ALA A 140 27.33 -24.45 18.04
N GLU A 141 28.42 -25.21 18.19
CA GLU A 141 28.52 -26.31 19.15
C GLU A 141 28.50 -25.79 20.58
N ALA A 142 29.32 -24.79 20.89
CA ALA A 142 29.33 -24.16 22.21
C ALA A 142 27.97 -23.53 22.56
N MET A 143 27.30 -22.91 21.58
CA MET A 143 25.96 -22.38 21.78
C MET A 143 24.93 -23.49 22.04
N ARG A 144 25.02 -24.63 21.34
CA ARG A 144 24.15 -25.79 21.54
C ARG A 144 24.32 -26.41 22.93
N ASP A 145 25.55 -26.49 23.43
CA ASP A 145 25.85 -27.09 24.72
C ASP A 145 25.48 -26.19 25.90
N ASN A 146 25.65 -24.87 25.75
CA ASN A 146 25.30 -23.90 26.80
C ASN A 146 23.82 -23.53 26.81
N MET A 147 23.09 -23.74 25.71
CA MET A 147 21.68 -23.34 25.60
C MET A 147 20.73 -24.51 25.88
N PRO A 148 19.77 -24.35 26.82
CA PRO A 148 18.74 -25.36 27.04
C PRO A 148 17.93 -25.64 25.76
N THR A 149 17.56 -26.90 25.55
CA THR A 149 16.86 -27.36 24.33
C THR A 149 15.50 -26.70 24.09
N TRP A 150 14.85 -26.18 25.14
CA TRP A 150 13.59 -25.46 25.02
C TRP A 150 13.74 -24.04 24.45
N VAL A 151 14.93 -23.43 24.54
CA VAL A 151 15.14 -22.03 24.14
C VAL A 151 14.94 -21.83 22.62
N PRO A 152 15.53 -22.64 21.72
CA PRO A 152 15.24 -22.56 20.28
C PRO A 152 13.77 -22.79 19.97
N VAL A 153 13.12 -23.71 20.68
CA VAL A 153 11.70 -24.01 20.49
C VAL A 153 10.84 -22.82 20.92
N ALA A 154 11.15 -22.19 22.05
CA ALA A 154 10.46 -20.99 22.52
C ALA A 154 10.64 -19.81 21.55
N LEU A 155 11.85 -19.60 21.02
CA LEU A 155 12.11 -18.59 19.99
C LEU A 155 11.35 -18.87 18.69
N LEU A 156 11.23 -20.14 18.29
CA LEU A 156 10.46 -20.53 17.13
C LEU A 156 8.97 -20.24 17.35
N ILE A 157 8.41 -20.63 18.49
CA ILE A 157 7.01 -20.36 18.86
C ILE A 157 6.75 -18.85 18.89
N TYR A 158 7.65 -18.07 19.51
CA TYR A 158 7.58 -16.61 19.51
C TYR A 158 7.55 -16.04 18.08
N THR A 159 8.48 -16.48 17.23
CA THR A 159 8.57 -16.03 15.84
C THR A 159 7.32 -16.38 15.04
N LEU A 160 6.81 -17.61 15.15
CA LEU A 160 5.58 -18.03 14.47
C LEU A 160 4.36 -17.25 14.98
N GLY A 161 4.25 -17.05 16.29
CA GLY A 161 3.17 -16.27 16.90
C GLY A 161 3.17 -14.81 16.43
N LEU A 162 4.35 -14.19 16.38
CA LEU A 162 4.56 -12.84 15.89
C LEU A 162 4.23 -12.73 14.39
N LEU A 163 4.63 -13.70 13.57
CA LEU A 163 4.26 -13.76 12.15
C LEU A 163 2.75 -13.91 11.96
N PHE A 164 2.11 -14.78 12.75
CA PHE A 164 0.66 -14.96 12.69
C PHE A 164 -0.08 -13.69 13.09
N LEU A 165 0.36 -13.01 14.16
CA LEU A 165 -0.22 -11.75 14.61
C LEU A 165 -0.04 -10.63 13.57
N GLN A 166 1.14 -10.53 12.96
CA GLN A 166 1.37 -9.58 11.87
C GLN A 166 0.50 -9.88 10.65
N ASN A 167 0.35 -11.15 10.26
CA ASN A 167 -0.55 -11.55 9.19
C ASN A 167 -2.00 -11.13 9.49
N TYR A 168 -2.46 -11.37 10.73
CA TYR A 168 -3.79 -10.98 11.17
C TYR A 168 -4.04 -9.47 11.04
N PHE A 169 -3.11 -8.63 11.54
CA PHE A 169 -3.27 -7.18 11.43
C PHE A 169 -3.18 -6.68 9.99
N ILE A 170 -2.30 -7.26 9.17
CA ILE A 170 -2.20 -6.87 7.76
C ILE A 170 -3.47 -7.26 7.00
N ALA A 171 -4.03 -8.44 7.26
CA ALA A 171 -5.27 -8.87 6.62
C ALA A 171 -6.48 -8.02 7.03
N ARG A 172 -6.57 -7.65 8.32
CA ARG A 172 -7.74 -6.93 8.85
C ARG A 172 -7.67 -5.42 8.64
N SER A 173 -6.51 -4.81 8.84
CA SER A 173 -6.36 -3.35 8.80
C SER A 173 -5.29 -2.87 7.83
N GLY A 174 -4.54 -3.76 7.17
CA GLY A 174 -3.45 -3.35 6.29
C GLY A 174 -2.27 -2.77 7.07
N GLN A 175 -2.11 -3.10 8.35
CA GLN A 175 -1.06 -2.55 9.20
C GLN A 175 -0.22 -3.67 9.81
N SER A 176 1.11 -3.51 9.80
CA SER A 176 2.00 -4.24 10.72
C SER A 176 2.06 -3.52 12.07
N ILE A 177 2.74 -4.10 13.05
CA ILE A 177 2.89 -3.52 14.39
C ILE A 177 3.60 -2.16 14.30
N GLY A 178 4.72 -2.08 13.59
CA GLY A 178 5.45 -0.83 13.34
C GLY A 178 4.65 0.17 12.52
N LYS A 179 3.90 -0.28 11.51
CA LYS A 179 3.04 0.61 10.70
C LYS A 179 1.88 1.18 11.50
N LYS A 180 1.32 0.39 12.43
CA LYS A 180 0.28 0.85 13.35
C LYS A 180 0.78 1.98 14.24
N LEU A 181 2.01 1.89 14.74
CA LEU A 181 2.63 2.96 15.56
C LEU A 181 2.74 4.28 14.78
N PHE A 182 3.10 4.22 13.50
CA PHE A 182 3.26 5.39 12.64
C PHE A 182 1.99 5.81 11.87
N HIS A 183 0.84 5.20 12.17
CA HIS A 183 -0.43 5.48 11.49
C HIS A 183 -0.33 5.28 9.97
N LEU A 184 0.33 4.20 9.57
CA LEU A 184 0.53 3.83 8.17
C LEU A 184 -0.40 2.67 7.82
N GLN A 185 -0.96 2.71 6.63
CA GLN A 185 -1.81 1.65 6.11
C GLN A 185 -1.35 1.22 4.72
N ILE A 186 -1.39 -0.09 4.50
CA ILE A 186 -1.14 -0.71 3.22
C ILE A 186 -2.45 -0.77 2.45
N VAL A 187 -2.42 -0.30 1.21
CA VAL A 187 -3.53 -0.41 0.28
C VAL A 187 -3.06 -0.92 -1.08
N ASP A 188 -3.96 -1.49 -1.87
CA ASP A 188 -3.71 -1.80 -3.27
C ASP A 188 -3.35 -0.52 -4.04
N ALA A 189 -2.36 -0.62 -4.93
CA ALA A 189 -1.88 0.54 -5.67
C ALA A 189 -2.97 1.18 -6.56
N THR A 190 -3.88 0.35 -7.07
CA THR A 190 -4.93 0.72 -8.04
C THR A 190 -6.25 1.07 -7.37
N THR A 191 -6.73 0.23 -6.44
CA THR A 191 -8.07 0.40 -5.85
C THR A 191 -8.09 1.15 -4.52
N ASN A 192 -6.93 1.38 -3.88
CA ASN A 192 -6.81 1.91 -2.51
C ASN A 192 -7.54 1.07 -1.43
N GLN A 193 -7.96 -0.15 -1.75
CA GLN A 193 -8.57 -1.06 -0.78
C GLN A 193 -7.50 -1.92 -0.10
N LEU A 194 -7.89 -2.64 0.96
CA LEU A 194 -6.98 -3.58 1.63
C LEU A 194 -6.51 -4.64 0.62
N PRO A 195 -5.19 -4.84 0.47
CA PRO A 195 -4.70 -5.91 -0.40
C PRO A 195 -5.06 -7.25 0.23
N GLY A 196 -5.62 -8.17 -0.55
CA GLY A 196 -5.95 -9.52 -0.08
C GLY A 196 -4.77 -10.20 0.60
N GLN A 197 -5.07 -11.12 1.54
CA GLN A 197 -4.13 -11.73 2.49
C GLN A 197 -2.84 -12.27 1.83
N PHE A 198 -2.95 -12.91 0.66
CA PHE A 198 -1.83 -13.48 -0.07
C PHE A 198 -0.84 -12.41 -0.59
N ARG A 199 -1.35 -11.32 -1.17
CA ARG A 199 -0.51 -10.22 -1.68
C ARG A 199 0.02 -9.36 -0.53
N GLY A 200 -0.80 -9.11 0.49
CA GLY A 200 -0.45 -8.23 1.61
C GLY A 200 0.65 -8.79 2.50
N PHE A 201 0.59 -10.08 2.83
CA PHE A 201 1.51 -10.72 3.78
C PHE A 201 2.49 -11.69 3.11
N PHE A 202 2.02 -12.56 2.20
CA PHE A 202 2.82 -13.67 1.70
C PHE A 202 4.00 -13.20 0.83
N VAL A 203 3.70 -12.35 -0.15
CA VAL A 203 4.69 -11.75 -1.06
C VAL A 203 5.55 -10.70 -0.34
N ARG A 204 5.03 -10.09 0.72
CA ARG A 204 5.66 -8.92 1.37
C ARG A 204 6.60 -9.25 2.51
N SER A 205 6.20 -10.15 3.40
CA SER A 205 6.91 -10.38 4.67
C SER A 205 7.19 -11.86 4.87
N PHE A 206 6.22 -12.72 4.57
CA PHE A 206 6.34 -14.14 4.83
C PHE A 206 7.41 -14.82 3.99
N LEU A 207 7.41 -14.59 2.66
CA LEU A 207 8.35 -15.25 1.75
C LEU A 207 9.80 -14.98 2.16
N PHE A 208 10.13 -13.72 2.44
CA PHE A 208 11.50 -13.33 2.76
C PHE A 208 11.93 -13.73 4.17
N ILE A 209 11.02 -13.73 5.15
CA ILE A 209 11.32 -14.20 6.50
C ILE A 209 11.51 -15.73 6.50
N ILE A 210 10.65 -16.48 5.83
CA ILE A 210 10.78 -17.94 5.71
C ILE A 210 12.05 -18.32 4.95
N ILE A 211 12.35 -17.67 3.82
CA ILE A 211 13.60 -17.90 3.09
C ILE A 211 14.81 -17.59 3.97
N SER A 212 14.79 -16.49 4.72
CA SER A 212 15.88 -16.15 5.65
C SER A 212 16.06 -17.18 6.76
N GLN A 213 14.95 -17.70 7.31
CA GLN A 213 15.00 -18.65 8.42
C GLN A 213 15.43 -20.05 7.95
N LEU A 214 15.01 -20.47 6.75
CA LEU A 214 15.31 -21.79 6.20
C LEU A 214 16.76 -21.93 5.74
N ILE A 215 17.35 -20.83 5.25
CA ILE A 215 18.71 -20.83 4.68
C ILE A 215 19.75 -20.45 5.75
N SER A 216 19.34 -20.07 6.97
CA SER A 216 20.23 -19.59 8.05
C SER A 216 21.17 -18.45 7.61
N LEU A 217 20.78 -17.70 6.58
CA LEU A 217 21.51 -16.56 6.06
C LEU A 217 20.85 -15.27 6.55
N LEU A 218 21.08 -14.93 7.82
CA LEU A 218 20.94 -13.56 8.33
C LEU A 218 21.37 -12.46 7.33
N PRO A 219 22.47 -12.60 6.56
CA PRO A 219 22.84 -11.61 5.54
C PRO A 219 21.76 -11.36 4.48
N LEU A 220 20.97 -12.36 4.09
CA LEU A 220 19.97 -12.19 3.03
C LEU A 220 18.84 -11.26 3.47
N LEU A 221 18.40 -11.35 4.73
CA LEU A 221 17.39 -10.46 5.29
C LEU A 221 17.89 -9.01 5.30
N VAL A 222 19.14 -8.79 5.72
CA VAL A 222 19.77 -7.48 5.74
C VAL A 222 19.90 -6.91 4.33
N ILE A 223 20.32 -7.71 3.35
CA ILE A 223 20.44 -7.30 1.94
C ILE A 223 19.08 -6.85 1.40
N VAL A 224 18.02 -7.62 1.66
CA VAL A 224 16.66 -7.29 1.22
C VAL A 224 16.18 -6.00 1.88
N PHE A 225 16.47 -5.81 3.17
CA PHE A 225 16.16 -4.59 3.89
C PHE A 225 16.89 -3.36 3.32
N ILE A 226 18.17 -3.52 2.95
CA ILE A 226 18.95 -2.45 2.30
C ILE A 226 18.37 -2.13 0.92
N ALA A 227 18.05 -3.15 0.11
CA ALA A 227 17.45 -2.96 -1.20
C ALA A 227 16.12 -2.20 -1.11
N ASP A 228 15.33 -2.46 -0.08
CA ASP A 228 14.11 -1.73 0.23
C ASP A 228 14.35 -0.25 0.56
N ILE A 229 15.37 0.05 1.39
CA ILE A 229 15.73 1.42 1.71
C ILE A 229 16.13 2.17 0.45
N VAL A 230 17.00 1.58 -0.38
CA VAL A 230 17.44 2.18 -1.64
C VAL A 230 16.25 2.46 -2.55
N LEU A 231 15.32 1.52 -2.68
CA LEU A 231 14.13 1.69 -3.52
C LEU A 231 13.13 2.71 -3.00
N PHE A 232 13.11 3.02 -1.70
CA PHE A 232 12.29 4.12 -1.19
C PHE A 232 12.71 5.50 -1.73
N PHE A 233 13.97 5.69 -2.10
CA PHE A 233 14.47 6.92 -2.72
C PHE A 233 14.29 6.94 -4.24
N SER A 234 13.81 5.84 -4.84
CA SER A 234 13.56 5.75 -6.29
C SER A 234 12.23 6.40 -6.69
N LYS A 235 12.10 6.76 -7.98
CA LYS A 235 10.87 7.35 -8.55
C LYS A 235 9.68 6.44 -8.29
N GLY A 236 8.81 6.85 -7.37
CA GLY A 236 7.61 6.11 -6.95
C GLY A 236 7.53 5.79 -5.46
N ASN A 237 8.62 5.97 -4.69
CA ASN A 237 8.68 5.78 -3.23
C ASN A 237 8.11 4.42 -2.74
N ASN A 238 8.17 3.39 -3.58
CA ASN A 238 7.65 2.05 -3.28
C ASN A 238 8.82 1.11 -3.01
N SER A 239 8.71 0.32 -1.94
CA SER A 239 9.72 -0.67 -1.57
C SER A 239 9.72 -1.87 -2.54
N LEU A 240 10.77 -2.71 -2.49
CA LEU A 240 10.89 -3.92 -3.32
C LEU A 240 9.64 -4.79 -3.20
N HIS A 241 9.24 -5.06 -1.97
CA HIS A 241 8.06 -5.87 -1.68
C HIS A 241 6.76 -5.21 -2.09
N ASP A 242 6.68 -3.88 -2.00
CA ASP A 242 5.48 -3.12 -2.39
C ASP A 242 5.26 -3.23 -3.90
N ARG A 243 6.35 -3.16 -4.69
CA ARG A 243 6.32 -3.39 -6.14
C ARG A 243 5.92 -4.82 -6.48
N LEU A 244 6.51 -5.81 -5.78
CA LEU A 244 6.20 -7.23 -6.01
C LEU A 244 4.74 -7.55 -5.67
N ALA A 245 4.21 -6.97 -4.60
CA ALA A 245 2.82 -7.16 -4.17
C ALA A 245 1.81 -6.24 -4.91
N LYS A 246 2.28 -5.30 -5.74
CA LYS A 246 1.49 -4.21 -6.34
C LYS A 246 0.67 -3.44 -5.28
N THR A 247 1.30 -3.12 -4.16
CA THR A 247 0.70 -2.36 -3.04
C THR A 247 1.43 -1.04 -2.84
N LYS A 248 0.79 -0.10 -2.13
CA LYS A 248 1.42 1.14 -1.67
C LYS A 248 1.07 1.41 -0.22
N VAL A 249 1.87 2.26 0.43
CA VAL A 249 1.66 2.67 1.82
C VAL A 249 1.14 4.11 1.85
N ILE A 250 0.01 4.31 2.52
CA ILE A 250 -0.63 5.60 2.73
C ILE A 250 -0.60 5.98 4.22
N ASN A 251 -0.66 7.27 4.51
CA ASN A 251 -0.82 7.77 5.86
C ASN A 251 -2.32 7.84 6.19
N ILE A 252 -2.74 7.22 7.30
CA ILE A 252 -4.10 7.38 7.81
C ILE A 252 -4.13 8.56 8.77
N LYS A 253 -5.06 9.50 8.57
CA LYS A 253 -5.23 10.62 9.52
C LYS A 253 -5.66 10.04 10.87
N LYS A 254 -5.10 10.63 11.94
CA LYS A 254 -5.45 10.32 13.33
C LYS A 254 -6.89 10.73 13.63
#